data_AF-A0A378X061-F1
#
_entry.id   AF-A0A378X061-F1
#
_cell.length_a   1.000
_cell.length_b   1.000
_cell.length_c   1.000
_cell.angle_alpha   90.00
_cell.angle_beta   90.00
_cell.angle_gamma   90.00
#
_symmetry.space_group_name_H-M   'P 1'
#
loop_
_entity.id
_entity.type
_entity.pdbx_description
1 polymer ?
#
loop_
_entity_poly.entity_id
_entity_poly.type
_entity_poly.pdbx_seq_one_letter_code
_entity_poly.pdbx_strand_id
1 'polypeptide(L)'
;MHHVAGWWDGFELWVAGLPFIPQFAVVLVGAVPVSFLIAYLLDRGLRIALRLLGRDRSAVAETDLVPGDAASEIASDTAAVAPPEPVLAGASMHTPGPMPKEAI
;
A
#
# COMPACT_ATOMS: atom_id res chain seq x y z
N MET A 1 -14.29 -0.60 42.47
CA MET A 1 -13.69 -1.53 41.49
C MET A 1 -14.69 -2.52 40.86
N HIS A 2 -15.87 -2.77 41.47
CA HIS A 2 -16.82 -3.81 40.99
C HIS A 2 -17.91 -3.28 40.05
N HIS A 3 -18.12 -1.96 40.04
CA HIS A 3 -19.25 -1.35 39.33
C HIS A 3 -19.14 -1.50 37.81
N VAL A 4 -17.90 -1.42 37.28
CA VAL A 4 -17.62 -1.62 35.85
C VAL A 4 -17.77 -3.10 35.47
N ALA A 5 -17.31 -4.01 36.35
CA ALA A 5 -17.44 -5.45 36.12
C ALA A 5 -18.90 -5.92 36.14
N GLY A 6 -19.73 -5.39 37.04
CA GLY A 6 -21.16 -5.74 37.08
C GLY A 6 -21.95 -5.22 35.88
N TRP A 7 -21.61 -4.04 35.35
CA TRP A 7 -22.22 -3.54 34.12
C TRP A 7 -21.80 -4.37 32.90
N TRP A 8 -20.52 -4.78 32.84
CA TRP A 8 -20.00 -5.63 31.78
C TRP A 8 -20.61 -7.04 31.80
N ASP A 9 -20.79 -7.65 32.97
CA ASP A 9 -21.46 -8.94 33.14
C ASP A 9 -22.91 -8.92 32.63
N GLY A 10 -23.64 -7.83 32.90
CA GLY A 10 -24.98 -7.62 32.33
C GLY A 10 -24.97 -7.47 30.80
N PHE A 11 -23.93 -6.86 30.22
CA PHE A 11 -23.74 -6.78 28.78
C PHE A 11 -23.43 -8.16 28.17
N GLU A 12 -22.57 -8.96 28.81
CA GLU A 12 -22.27 -10.34 28.38
C GLU A 12 -23.54 -11.20 28.36
N LEU A 13 -24.37 -11.12 29.41
CA LEU A 13 -25.65 -11.83 29.48
C LEU A 13 -26.64 -11.38 28.38
N TRP A 14 -26.71 -10.07 28.10
CA TRP A 14 -27.53 -9.56 27.02
C TRP A 14 -27.06 -10.09 25.67
N VAL A 15 -25.77 -9.91 25.34
CA VAL A 15 -25.15 -10.36 24.08
C VAL A 15 -25.30 -11.87 23.87
N ALA A 16 -25.07 -12.66 24.92
CA ALA A 16 -25.22 -14.12 24.89
C ALA A 16 -26.68 -14.57 24.72
N GLY A 17 -27.64 -13.71 25.09
CA GLY A 17 -29.08 -13.94 24.87
C GLY A 17 -29.56 -13.64 23.45
N LEU A 18 -28.75 -13.02 22.59
CA LEU A 18 -29.14 -12.75 21.20
C LEU A 18 -28.93 -13.97 20.28
N PRO A 19 -29.77 -14.14 19.24
CA PRO A 19 -29.49 -15.08 18.16
C PRO A 19 -28.30 -14.63 17.30
N PHE A 20 -27.73 -15.53 16.49
CA PHE A 20 -26.46 -15.34 15.77
C PHE A 20 -26.36 -14.04 14.95
N ILE A 21 -27.38 -13.70 14.15
CA ILE A 21 -27.33 -12.53 13.25
C ILE A 21 -27.19 -11.22 14.03
N PRO A 22 -28.08 -10.88 14.98
CA PRO A 22 -27.91 -9.64 15.74
C PRO A 22 -26.71 -9.67 16.69
N GLN A 23 -26.30 -10.82 17.23
CA GLN A 23 -25.06 -10.95 18.02
C GLN A 23 -23.83 -10.57 17.18
N PHE A 24 -23.73 -11.10 15.96
CA PHE A 24 -22.65 -10.77 15.02
C PHE A 24 -22.69 -9.29 14.61
N ALA A 25 -23.88 -8.73 14.39
CA ALA A 25 -24.03 -7.32 14.06
C ALA A 25 -23.52 -6.40 15.19
N VAL A 26 -23.87 -6.69 16.44
CA VAL A 26 -23.37 -5.94 17.62
C VAL A 26 -21.86 -6.02 17.71
N VAL A 27 -21.28 -7.22 17.53
CA VAL A 27 -19.82 -7.41 17.54
C VAL A 27 -19.17 -6.63 16.41
N LEU A 28 -19.70 -6.67 15.19
CA LEU A 28 -19.14 -5.93 14.06
C LEU A 28 -19.18 -4.41 14.31
N VAL A 29 -20.32 -3.91 14.80
CA VAL A 29 -20.52 -2.49 15.12
C VAL A 29 -19.66 -2.03 16.29
N GLY A 30 -19.33 -2.91 17.24
CA GLY A 30 -18.40 -2.60 18.33
C GLY A 30 -16.93 -2.72 17.90
N ALA A 31 -16.55 -3.87 17.36
CA ALA A 31 -15.18 -4.22 17.04
C ALA A 31 -14.59 -3.37 15.91
N VAL A 32 -15.35 -3.06 14.86
CA VAL A 32 -14.84 -2.27 13.72
C VAL A 32 -14.45 -0.85 14.18
N PRO A 33 -15.33 -0.04 14.79
CA PRO A 33 -14.96 1.29 15.28
C PRO A 33 -13.86 1.26 16.34
N VAL A 34 -13.88 0.28 17.25
CA VAL A 34 -12.81 0.13 18.26
C VAL A 34 -11.47 -0.15 17.59
N SER A 35 -11.45 -1.02 16.58
CA SER A 35 -10.23 -1.31 15.82
C SER A 35 -9.71 -0.08 15.09
N PHE A 36 -10.60 0.69 14.44
CA PHE A 36 -10.24 1.95 13.81
C PHE A 36 -9.67 2.96 14.81
N LEU A 37 -10.28 3.08 16.00
CA LEU A 37 -9.81 3.96 17.05
C LEU A 37 -8.41 3.55 17.53
N ILE A 38 -8.20 2.25 17.78
CA ILE A 38 -6.90 1.71 18.20
C ILE A 38 -5.85 1.96 17.11
N ALA A 39 -6.14 1.64 15.84
CA ALA A 39 -5.24 1.89 14.73
C ALA A 39 -4.87 3.38 14.62
N TYR A 40 -5.86 4.27 14.70
CA TYR A 40 -5.64 5.71 14.68
C TYR A 40 -4.74 6.19 15.83
N LEU A 41 -4.97 5.66 17.04
CA LEU A 41 -4.16 5.98 18.21
C LEU A 41 -2.74 5.45 18.09
N LEU A 42 -2.55 4.25 17.55
CA LEU A 42 -1.22 3.69 17.27
C LEU A 42 -0.47 4.55 16.26
N ASP A 43 -1.11 4.92 15.15
CA ASP A 43 -0.51 5.76 14.12
C ASP A 43 -0.12 7.14 14.68
N ARG A 44 -1.01 7.74 15.49
CA ARG A 44 -0.75 9.04 16.11
C ARG A 44 0.33 8.94 17.17
N GLY A 45 0.29 7.90 18.00
CA GLY A 45 1.27 7.63 19.04
C GLY A 45 2.66 7.39 18.45
N LEU A 46 2.76 6.61 17.38
CA LEU A 46 4.02 6.36 16.67
C LEU A 46 4.61 7.64 16.09
N ARG A 47 3.79 8.48 15.45
CA ARG A 47 4.24 9.80 14.96
C ARG A 47 4.76 10.68 16.09
N ILE A 48 4.06 10.73 17.22
CA ILE A 48 4.48 11.51 18.39
C ILE A 48 5.79 10.96 18.96
N ALA A 49 5.90 9.64 19.11
CA ALA A 49 7.10 8.98 19.62
C ALA A 49 8.32 9.24 18.74
N LEU A 50 8.19 9.16 17.41
CA LEU A 50 9.28 9.41 16.46
C LEU A 50 9.71 10.88 16.44
N ARG A 51 8.77 11.82 16.60
CA ARG A 51 9.07 13.25 16.78
C ARG A 51 9.83 13.49 18.08
N LEU A 52 9.36 12.90 19.18
CA LEU A 52 10.02 12.99 20.49
C LEU A 52 11.43 12.39 20.49
N LEU A 53 11.67 11.33 19.73
CA LEU A 53 12.99 10.72 19.56
C LEU A 53 13.97 11.64 18.78
N GLY A 54 13.50 12.78 18.27
CA GLY A 54 14.34 13.80 17.63
C GLY A 54 14.63 13.51 16.16
N ARG A 55 13.83 12.66 15.51
CA ARG A 55 13.91 12.37 14.06
C ARG A 55 13.52 13.58 13.18
N ASP A 56 12.97 14.63 13.78
CA ASP A 56 12.70 15.91 13.10
C ASP A 56 13.97 16.63 12.62
N ARG A 57 15.14 16.33 13.20
CA ARG A 57 16.42 16.90 12.73
C ARG A 57 16.89 16.34 11.38
N SER A 58 16.46 15.13 11.01
CA SER A 58 16.91 14.47 9.77
C SER A 58 16.04 14.83 8.55
N ALA A 59 14.73 15.07 8.74
CA ALA A 59 13.84 15.43 7.64
C ALA A 59 14.06 16.86 7.10
N VAL A 60 14.52 17.79 7.95
CA VAL A 60 14.87 19.15 7.54
C VAL A 60 16.16 19.18 6.71
N ALA A 61 17.09 18.25 6.95
CA ALA A 61 18.37 18.20 6.23
C ALA A 61 18.24 17.72 4.77
N GLU A 62 17.18 16.98 4.42
CA GLU A 62 16.98 16.45 3.06
C GLU A 62 16.22 17.42 2.14
N THR A 63 15.55 18.43 2.71
CA THR A 63 14.81 19.45 1.92
C THR A 63 15.72 20.60 1.45
N ASP A 64 16.97 20.67 1.93
CA ASP A 64 17.94 21.73 1.60
C ASP A 64 18.96 21.35 0.50
N LEU A 65 18.86 20.13 -0.06
CA LEU A 65 19.69 19.70 -1.19
C LEU A 65 19.08 20.20 -2.52
N VAL A 66 19.28 21.49 -2.78
CA VAL A 66 19.41 22.20 -4.08
C VAL A 66 18.95 21.44 -5.35
N PRO A 67 17.79 21.81 -5.96
CA PRO A 67 17.43 21.38 -7.32
C PRO A 67 18.10 22.28 -8.37
N GLY A 68 19.43 22.39 -8.31
CA GLY A 68 20.21 23.36 -9.09
C GLY A 68 21.08 22.79 -10.22
N ASP A 69 21.29 21.47 -10.27
CA ASP A 69 22.30 20.88 -11.18
C ASP A 69 21.71 20.17 -12.41
N ALA A 70 20.44 19.74 -12.35
CA ALA A 70 19.81 18.97 -13.44
C ALA A 70 19.55 19.79 -14.72
N ALA A 71 19.56 21.13 -14.66
CA ALA A 71 19.30 21.97 -15.82
C ALA A 71 20.54 22.21 -16.70
N SER A 72 21.76 22.01 -16.16
CA SER A 72 23.01 22.28 -16.90
C SER A 72 23.46 21.11 -17.78
N GLU A 73 23.07 19.87 -17.45
CA GLU A 73 23.46 18.67 -18.22
C GLU A 73 22.68 18.52 -19.54
N ILE A 74 21.42 18.96 -19.58
CA ILE A 74 20.53 18.73 -20.74
C ILE A 74 20.93 19.55 -21.98
N ALA A 75 21.65 20.65 -21.79
CA ALA A 75 22.01 21.56 -22.88
C ALA A 75 23.21 21.07 -23.71
N SER A 76 24.11 20.26 -23.13
CA SER A 76 25.31 19.77 -23.83
C SER A 76 25.04 18.56 -24.71
N ASP A 77 24.03 17.74 -24.39
CA ASP A 77 23.78 16.45 -25.07
C ASP A 77 22.86 16.55 -26.31
N THR A 78 22.27 17.72 -26.58
CA THR A 78 21.33 17.90 -27.70
C THR A 78 22.00 18.30 -29.02
N ALA A 79 23.28 18.69 -29.03
CA ALA A 79 23.91 19.26 -30.22
C ALA A 79 24.47 18.25 -31.24
N ALA A 80 24.52 16.94 -30.93
CA ALA A 80 25.43 16.04 -31.66
C ALA A 80 24.83 14.93 -32.55
N VAL A 81 23.52 14.67 -32.59
CA VAL A 81 23.03 13.49 -33.35
C VAL A 81 21.87 13.82 -34.29
N ALA A 82 22.19 13.87 -35.58
CA ALA A 82 21.26 13.85 -36.70
C ALA A 82 20.66 12.44 -36.94
N PRO A 83 19.40 12.29 -37.40
CA PRO A 83 18.74 11.01 -37.72
C PRO A 83 18.74 10.71 -39.25
N PRO A 84 18.16 9.59 -39.77
CA PRO A 84 17.96 8.22 -39.23
C PRO A 84 18.33 7.08 -40.23
N GLU A 85 18.70 5.88 -39.76
CA GLU A 85 18.70 4.64 -40.56
C GLU A 85 18.00 3.50 -39.77
N PRO A 86 16.79 3.06 -40.17
CA PRO A 86 16.12 1.92 -39.53
C PRO A 86 16.58 0.60 -40.15
N VAL A 87 17.54 -0.06 -39.51
CA VAL A 87 18.02 -1.40 -39.89
C VAL A 87 17.98 -2.35 -38.69
N LEU A 88 17.01 -3.27 -38.69
CA LEU A 88 17.09 -4.58 -38.07
C LEU A 88 15.96 -5.44 -38.65
N ALA A 89 16.21 -6.20 -39.72
CA ALA A 89 16.87 -7.51 -39.73
C ALA A 89 16.05 -8.58 -39.00
N GLY A 90 15.46 -9.49 -39.78
CA GLY A 90 14.76 -10.66 -39.24
C GLY A 90 13.87 -11.40 -40.24
N ALA A 91 14.28 -11.54 -41.51
CA ALA A 91 13.64 -12.45 -42.44
C ALA A 91 14.46 -13.74 -42.56
N SER A 92 13.99 -14.83 -41.94
CA SER A 92 14.31 -16.18 -42.39
C SER A 92 13.13 -17.10 -42.12
N MET A 93 12.51 -17.56 -43.21
CA MET A 93 11.39 -18.50 -43.24
C MET A 93 11.88 -19.94 -43.06
N HIS A 94 11.12 -20.79 -42.36
CA HIS A 94 11.08 -22.21 -42.65
C HIS A 94 9.63 -22.73 -42.61
N THR A 95 9.27 -23.40 -43.70
CA THR A 95 7.95 -23.80 -44.23
C THR A 95 7.40 -25.09 -43.58
N PRO A 96 6.09 -25.40 -43.68
CA PRO A 96 5.37 -26.34 -42.80
C PRO A 96 5.38 -27.80 -43.29
N GLY A 97 5.28 -28.74 -42.34
CA GLY A 97 5.11 -30.18 -42.60
C GLY A 97 3.64 -30.65 -42.46
N PRO A 98 3.15 -31.58 -43.31
CA PRO A 98 1.76 -32.01 -43.30
C PRO A 98 1.47 -33.01 -42.16
N MET A 99 0.36 -32.80 -41.45
CA MET A 99 -0.22 -33.78 -40.50
C MET A 99 -1.00 -34.86 -41.28
N PRO A 100 -0.70 -36.16 -41.11
CA PRO A 100 -1.59 -37.22 -41.55
C PRO A 100 -2.82 -37.30 -40.62
N LYS A 101 -4.01 -37.15 -41.20
CA LYS A 101 -5.29 -37.42 -40.53
C LYS A 101 -5.64 -38.91 -40.66
N GLU A 102 -5.18 -39.70 -39.71
CA GLU A 102 -5.70 -41.04 -39.45
C GLU A 102 -7.07 -40.93 -38.77
N ALA A 103 -8.05 -41.64 -39.36
CA ALA A 103 -9.30 -42.18 -38.82
C ALA A 103 -9.93 -41.57 -37.55
N ILE A 104 -11.16 -41.07 -37.69
CA ILE A 104 -12.44 -41.72 -37.31
C ILE A 104 -13.59 -40.90 -37.90
#